data_AF-A0A9P2FDX8-F1
#
_entry.id   AF-A0A9P2FDX8-F1
#
_cell.length_a   1.000
_cell.length_b   1.000
_cell.length_c   1.000
_cell.angle_alpha   90.00
_cell.angle_beta   90.00
_cell.angle_gamma   90.00
#
_symmetry.space_group_name_H-M   'P 1'
#
loop_
_entity.id
_entity.type
_entity.pdbx_description
1 polymer ?
#
loop_
_entity_poly.entity_id
_entity_poly.type
_entity_poly.pdbx_seq_one_letter_code
_entity_poly.pdbx_strand_id
1 'polypeptide(L)'
;MKQLQAEITAFLKERDWLDQYNHPKDLAISLSLEAAELLECFQWKTDEIALKENREEFLKEVADVLIYALQIAESMGADGEELVRMKLAENRRRTWPKK
;
A
#
# COMPACT_ATOMS: atom_id res chain seq x y z
N MET A 1 -12.59 5.69 2.04
CA MET A 1 -11.20 6.09 1.69
C MET A 1 -11.12 7.11 0.56
N LYS A 2 -12.21 7.40 -0.17
CA LYS A 2 -12.28 8.42 -1.24
C LYS A 2 -11.59 9.75 -0.97
N GLN A 3 -11.74 10.33 0.22
CA GLN A 3 -11.11 11.62 0.53
C GLN A 3 -9.59 11.54 0.49
N LEU A 4 -9.01 10.47 1.04
CA LEU A 4 -7.57 10.23 1.01
C LEU A 4 -7.08 9.90 -0.41
N GLN A 5 -7.84 9.10 -1.17
CA GLN A 5 -7.55 8.86 -2.59
C GLN A 5 -7.53 10.18 -3.37
N ALA A 6 -8.51 11.07 -3.14
CA ALA A 6 -8.56 12.37 -3.78
C ALA A 6 -7.40 13.29 -3.38
N GLU A 7 -6.95 13.26 -2.12
CA GLU A 7 -5.77 13.98 -1.65
C GLU A 7 -4.49 13.50 -2.36
N ILE A 8 -4.30 12.18 -2.48
CA ILE A 8 -3.20 11.58 -3.24
C ILE A 8 -3.28 12.01 -4.72
N THR A 9 -4.47 11.94 -5.33
CA THR A 9 -4.66 12.38 -6.71
C THR A 9 -4.32 13.87 -6.90
N ALA A 10 -4.72 14.73 -5.96
CA ALA A 10 -4.40 16.15 -6.01
C ALA A 10 -2.87 16.36 -5.93
N PHE A 11 -2.19 15.69 -5.01
CA PHE A 11 -0.74 15.72 -4.86
C PHE A 11 0.00 15.32 -6.15
N LEU A 12 -0.48 14.28 -6.85
CA LEU A 12 0.09 13.81 -8.11
C LEU A 12 -0.18 14.80 -9.26
N LYS A 13 -1.36 15.42 -9.30
CA LYS A 13 -1.70 16.45 -10.30
C LYS A 13 -0.84 17.69 -10.15
N GLU A 14 -0.60 18.16 -8.93
CA GLU A 14 0.26 19.30 -8.64
C GLU A 14 1.70 19.13 -9.15
N ARG A 15 2.13 17.87 -9.39
CA ARG A 15 3.47 17.51 -9.86
C ARG A 15 3.51 17.13 -11.34
N ASP A 16 2.39 17.23 -12.05
CA ASP A 16 2.22 16.70 -13.42
C ASP A 16 2.53 15.20 -13.54
N TRP A 17 2.43 14.45 -12.43
CA TRP A 17 2.76 13.02 -12.38
C TRP A 17 1.58 12.13 -12.71
N LEU A 18 0.36 12.61 -12.50
CA LEU A 18 -0.84 11.80 -12.67
C LEU A 18 -0.92 11.20 -14.08
N ASP A 19 -0.74 12.00 -15.13
CA ASP A 19 -0.85 11.50 -16.50
C ASP A 19 0.38 10.71 -16.98
N GLN A 20 1.52 10.86 -16.29
CA GLN A 20 2.80 10.24 -16.68
C GLN A 20 2.99 8.85 -16.04
N TYR A 21 2.53 8.66 -14.80
CA TYR A 21 2.91 7.50 -13.97
C TYR A 21 1.71 6.73 -13.39
N ASN A 22 0.47 7.15 -13.63
CA ASN A 22 -0.74 6.51 -13.07
C ASN A 22 -1.24 5.31 -13.92
N HIS A 23 -0.34 4.56 -14.54
CA HIS A 23 -0.68 3.36 -15.28
C HIS A 23 -0.68 2.14 -14.36
N PRO A 24 -1.71 1.26 -14.39
CA PRO A 24 -1.83 0.14 -13.43
C PRO A 24 -0.60 -0.77 -13.34
N LYS A 25 0.09 -0.99 -14.47
CA LYS A 25 1.33 -1.78 -14.51
C LYS A 25 2.47 -1.11 -13.72
N ASP A 26 2.67 0.18 -13.90
CA ASP A 26 3.78 0.93 -13.29
C ASP A 26 3.51 1.16 -11.79
N LEU A 27 2.25 1.36 -11.43
CA LEU A 27 1.82 1.41 -10.03
C LEU A 27 2.01 0.07 -9.31
N ALA A 28 1.72 -1.06 -9.98
CA ALA A 28 1.95 -2.39 -9.40
C ALA A 28 3.44 -2.69 -9.21
N ILE A 29 4.30 -2.23 -10.14
CA ILE A 29 5.75 -2.30 -9.98
C ILE A 29 6.17 -1.47 -8.76
N SER A 30 5.73 -0.22 -8.67
CA SER A 30 6.09 0.68 -7.56
C SER A 30 5.65 0.11 -6.21
N LEU A 31 4.41 -0.40 -6.11
CA LEU A 31 3.93 -1.10 -4.90
C LEU A 31 4.85 -2.27 -4.51
N SER A 32 5.34 -3.03 -5.48
CA SER A 32 6.25 -4.14 -5.21
C SER A 32 7.63 -3.69 -4.74
N LEU A 33 8.09 -2.50 -5.15
CA LEU A 33 9.34 -1.92 -4.68
C LEU A 33 9.20 -1.48 -3.22
N GLU A 34 8.14 -0.74 -2.86
CA GLU A 34 7.90 -0.33 -1.47
C GLU A 34 7.68 -1.52 -0.54
N ALA A 35 7.04 -2.59 -1.04
CA ALA A 35 6.91 -3.82 -0.29
C ALA A 35 8.26 -4.51 -0.04
N ALA A 36 9.25 -4.31 -0.92
CA ALA A 36 10.62 -4.78 -0.71
C ALA A 36 11.37 -3.89 0.30
N GLU A 37 11.22 -2.57 0.24
CA GLU A 37 11.78 -1.62 1.22
C GLU A 37 11.24 -1.92 2.64
N LEU A 38 9.95 -2.23 2.75
CA LEU A 38 9.34 -2.72 3.99
C LEU A 38 10.02 -3.98 4.54
N LEU A 39 10.43 -4.91 3.66
CA LEU A 39 11.16 -6.12 4.07
C LEU A 39 12.60 -5.79 4.50
N GLU A 40 13.23 -4.80 3.89
CA GLU A 40 14.59 -4.37 4.24
C GLU A 40 14.68 -3.86 5.69
N CYS A 41 13.58 -3.34 6.25
CA CYS A 41 13.52 -2.97 7.66
C CYS A 41 13.91 -4.10 8.63
N PHE A 42 13.71 -5.37 8.24
CA PHE A 42 14.07 -6.56 9.02
C PHE A 42 15.36 -7.24 8.56
N GLN A 43 16.01 -6.71 7.52
CA GLN A 43 17.18 -7.37 6.95
C GLN A 43 18.26 -7.54 8.02
N TRP A 44 18.71 -8.79 8.23
CA TRP A 44 19.75 -9.16 9.18
C TRP A 44 19.44 -8.93 10.66
N LYS A 45 18.17 -8.66 11.02
CA LYS A 45 17.74 -8.39 12.40
C LYS A 45 16.61 -9.33 12.81
N THR A 46 16.47 -9.55 14.12
CA THR A 46 15.23 -10.11 14.68
C THR A 46 14.15 -9.04 14.72
N ASP A 47 12.88 -9.44 14.75
CA ASP A 47 11.73 -8.53 14.83
C ASP A 47 11.86 -7.53 15.98
N GLU A 48 12.31 -7.98 17.16
CA GLU A 48 12.49 -7.14 18.34
C GLU A 48 13.54 -6.04 18.13
N ILE A 49 14.66 -6.35 17.48
CA ILE A 49 15.73 -5.38 17.21
C ILE A 49 15.29 -4.43 16.08
N ALA A 50 14.75 -4.97 14.99
CA ALA A 50 14.26 -4.19 13.86
C ALA A 50 13.20 -3.18 14.28
N LEU A 51 12.18 -3.60 15.03
CA LEU A 51 11.11 -2.70 15.48
C LEU A 51 11.55 -1.71 16.56
N LYS A 52 12.63 -1.97 17.29
CA LYS A 52 13.20 -1.00 18.23
C LYS A 52 13.97 0.11 17.51
N GLU A 53 14.73 -0.25 16.48
CA GLU A 53 15.65 0.66 15.79
C GLU A 53 15.02 1.37 14.58
N ASN A 54 14.18 0.66 13.83
CA ASN A 54 13.66 1.08 12.52
C ASN A 54 12.14 1.32 12.52
N ARG A 55 11.51 1.51 13.68
CA ARG A 55 10.03 1.61 13.78
C ARG A 55 9.44 2.67 12.86
N GLU A 56 10.05 3.84 12.83
CA GLU A 56 9.56 4.96 12.03
C GLU A 56 9.69 4.68 10.54
N GLU A 57 10.82 4.11 10.11
CA GLU A 57 11.04 3.70 8.72
C GLU A 57 10.05 2.63 8.30
N PHE A 58 9.87 1.58 9.11
CA PHE A 58 8.88 0.54 8.86
C PHE A 58 7.47 1.11 8.63
N LEU A 59 7.07 2.14 9.40
CA LEU A 59 5.76 2.77 9.22
C LEU A 59 5.67 3.66 7.99
N LYS A 60 6.78 4.25 7.53
CA LYS A 60 6.84 4.96 6.23
C LYS A 60 6.63 3.98 5.09
N GLU A 61 7.36 2.86 5.08
CA GLU A 61 7.22 1.85 4.03
C GLU A 61 5.82 1.24 3.99
N VAL A 62 5.19 1.04 5.16
CA VAL A 62 3.77 0.66 5.22
C VAL A 62 2.87 1.73 4.57
N ALA A 63 3.14 3.01 4.82
CA ALA A 63 2.38 4.10 4.23
C ALA A 63 2.59 4.14 2.70
N ASP A 64 3.80 3.93 2.20
CA ASP A 64 4.11 3.94 0.77
C ASP A 64 3.40 2.78 0.04
N VAL A 65 3.42 1.57 0.61
CA VAL A 65 2.62 0.44 0.12
C VAL A 65 1.13 0.77 0.06
N LEU A 66 0.58 1.43 1.10
CA LEU A 66 -0.83 1.82 1.14
C LEU A 66 -1.15 2.89 0.09
N ILE A 67 -0.26 3.88 -0.09
CA ILE A 67 -0.42 4.96 -1.07
C ILE A 67 -0.48 4.36 -2.48
N TYR A 68 0.43 3.46 -2.85
CA TYR A 68 0.37 2.81 -4.17
C TYR A 68 -0.84 1.89 -4.33
N ALA A 69 -1.26 1.17 -3.28
CA ALA A 69 -2.48 0.37 -3.34
C ALA A 69 -3.73 1.22 -3.61
N LEU A 70 -3.81 2.40 -2.99
CA LEU A 70 -4.88 3.37 -3.21
C LEU A 70 -4.82 4.03 -4.59
N GLN A 71 -3.63 4.32 -5.11
CA GLN A 71 -3.45 4.79 -6.49
C GLN A 71 -3.91 3.74 -7.51
N ILE A 72 -3.62 2.46 -7.27
CA ILE A 72 -4.11 1.36 -8.12
C ILE A 72 -5.64 1.33 -8.11
N ALA A 73 -6.26 1.39 -6.93
CA ALA A 73 -7.72 1.43 -6.81
C ALA A 73 -8.31 2.61 -7.59
N GLU A 74 -7.75 3.81 -7.43
CA GLU A 74 -8.18 5.02 -8.13
C GLU A 74 -8.02 4.91 -9.65
N SER A 75 -6.87 4.41 -10.14
CA SER A 75 -6.61 4.23 -11.58
C SER A 75 -7.59 3.25 -12.25
N MET A 76 -8.22 2.37 -11.45
CA MET A 76 -9.22 1.40 -11.88
C MET A 76 -10.66 1.86 -11.60
N GLY A 77 -10.87 3.09 -11.10
CA GLY A 77 -12.18 3.63 -10.78
C GLY A 77 -12.86 2.98 -9.57
N ALA A 78 -12.08 2.44 -8.63
CA ALA A 78 -12.58 1.73 -7.46
C ALA A 78 -12.34 2.52 -6.15
N ASP A 79 -13.25 2.35 -5.19
CA ASP A 79 -13.04 2.84 -3.82
C ASP A 79 -12.25 1.81 -3.01
N GLY A 80 -11.12 2.23 -2.44
CA GLY A 80 -10.23 1.33 -1.68
C GLY A 80 -10.90 0.74 -0.44
N GLU A 81 -11.80 1.48 0.20
CA GLU A 81 -12.50 1.00 1.39
C GLU A 81 -13.52 -0.10 1.04
N GLU A 82 -14.26 0.07 -0.04
CA GLU A 82 -15.16 -0.95 -0.58
C GLU A 82 -14.40 -2.23 -0.94
N LEU A 83 -13.25 -2.12 -1.63
CA LEU A 83 -12.39 -3.27 -1.96
C LEU A 83 -11.98 -4.05 -0.71
N VAL A 84 -11.51 -3.36 0.32
CA VAL A 84 -11.12 -3.98 1.59
C VAL A 84 -12.32 -4.65 2.27
N ARG A 85 -13.47 -3.97 2.34
CA ARG A 85 -14.70 -4.52 2.95
C ARG A 85 -15.17 -5.79 2.24
N MET A 86 -15.16 -5.80 0.90
CA MET A 86 -15.49 -6.98 0.10
C MET A 86 -14.55 -8.14 0.40
N LYS A 87 -13.23 -7.89 0.43
CA LYS A 87 -12.23 -8.93 0.74
C LYS A 87 -12.39 -9.48 2.15
N LEU A 88 -12.66 -8.63 3.14
CA LEU A 88 -12.91 -9.05 4.52
C LEU A 88 -14.16 -9.93 4.62
N ALA A 89 -15.25 -9.59 3.93
CA ALA A 89 -16.46 -10.41 3.90
C ALA A 89 -16.19 -11.79 3.28
N GLU A 90 -15.38 -11.86 2.23
CA GLU A 90 -14.94 -13.13 1.64
C GLU A 90 -14.06 -13.93 2.62
N ASN A 91 -13.08 -13.28 3.26
CA ASN A 91 -12.15 -13.93 4.18
C ASN A 91 -12.85 -14.50 5.42
N ARG A 92 -13.95 -13.90 5.90
CA ARG A 92 -14.76 -14.43 7.02
C ARG A 92 -15.38 -15.80 6.71
N ARG A 93 -15.55 -16.14 5.42
CA ARG A 93 -16.07 -17.44 4.99
C ARG A 93 -14.97 -18.49 4.83
N ARG A 94 -13.70 -18.09 4.87
CA ARG A 94 -12.55 -19.00 4.74
C ARG A 94 -12.24 -19.65 6.10
N THR A 95 -12.06 -20.97 6.10
CA THR A 95 -11.55 -21.72 7.25
C THR A 95 -10.07 -21.98 7.06
N TRP A 96 -9.24 -21.55 8.01
CA TRP A 96 -7.79 -21.81 8.00
C TRP A 96 -7.44 -22.87 9.06
N PRO A 97 -6.43 -23.73 8.82
CA PRO A 97 -5.89 -24.57 9.87
C PRO A 97 -5.40 -23.69 11.02
N LYS A 98 -5.81 -24.01 12.26
CA LYS A 98 -5.23 -23.36 13.44
C LYS A 98 -3.78 -23.86 13.58
N LYS A 99 -2.82 -22.94 13.60
CA LYS A 99 -1.43 -23.22 13.97
C LYS A 99 -1.34 -23.48 15.48
#